data_AF-A0A316UV88-F1
#
_entry.id   AF-A0A316UV88-F1
#
_cell.length_a   1.000
_cell.length_b   1.000
_cell.length_c   1.000
_cell.angle_alpha   90.00
_cell.angle_beta   90.00
_cell.angle_gamma   90.00
#
_symmetry.space_group_name_H-M   'P 1'
#
loop_
_entity.id
_entity.type
_entity.pdbx_description
1 polymer ?
#
loop_
_entity_poly.entity_id
_entity_poly.type
_entity_poly.pdbx_seq_one_letter_code
_entity_poly.pdbx_strand_id
1 'polypeptide(L)'
;MLNLTELRRLKEPLVIVAGVPLTDVQVWEVKDRVTMQMEVVAFHSVGCTLCTFFYLALFCWATPRVRRSLIAILLGIAVVANIVTAALLSTANWITLGINSSPRELTLKPKLWTAIYAIAAWVAILCNATFIPRLFLFYPRANRKDFRRGLLLTIFPAILLIPRVIQSGIGAWAIGSSPRKTDILNKAQAAGFFCTFAFESYSTVILCYKLRKVGWARRKKSRNQPLDKMVNVVRWTFFIQVASFLASS
;
A
#
# COMPACT_ATOMS: atom_id res chain seq x y z
N MET A 1 30.98 41.60 32.43
CA MET A 1 31.51 40.23 32.35
C MET A 1 30.33 39.29 32.25
N LEU A 2 30.10 38.67 31.08
CA LEU A 2 29.06 37.66 30.91
C LEU A 2 29.50 36.38 31.63
N ASN A 3 28.57 35.78 32.38
CA ASN A 3 28.83 34.56 33.15
C ASN A 3 29.13 33.39 32.19
N LEU A 4 30.07 32.51 32.54
CA LEU A 4 30.51 31.37 31.72
C LEU A 4 29.35 30.43 31.31
N THR A 5 28.27 30.42 32.08
CA THR A 5 27.02 29.69 31.81
C THR A 5 26.23 30.30 30.64
N GLU A 6 26.27 31.62 30.44
CA GLU A 6 25.61 32.29 29.31
C GLU A 6 26.41 32.15 28.02
N LEU A 7 27.74 32.15 28.11
CA LEU A 7 28.63 31.86 26.98
C LEU A 7 28.48 30.41 26.47
N ARG A 8 28.03 29.48 27.31
CA ARG A 8 27.77 28.09 26.91
C ARG A 8 26.47 27.94 26.12
N ARG A 9 25.43 28.73 26.41
CA ARG A 9 24.18 28.79 25.63
C ARG A 9 24.37 29.38 24.23
N LEU A 10 25.39 30.20 24.03
CA LEU A 10 25.73 30.78 22.72
C LEU A 10 26.52 29.82 21.79
N LYS A 11 26.91 28.63 22.26
CA LYS A 11 27.64 27.63 21.48
C LYS A 11 26.78 26.50 20.91
N GLU A 12 25.51 26.43 21.27
CA GLU A 12 24.60 25.47 20.66
C GLU A 12 24.11 26.04 19.32
N PRO A 13 24.22 25.29 18.21
CA PRO A 13 23.74 25.77 16.93
C PRO A 13 22.23 25.97 17.03
N LEU A 14 21.80 27.23 17.17
CA LEU A 14 20.41 27.62 16.95
C LEU A 14 20.04 27.17 15.54
N VAL A 15 19.33 26.05 15.42
CA VAL A 15 18.73 25.64 14.16
C VAL A 15 17.53 26.54 13.94
N ILE A 16 17.76 27.64 13.22
CA ILE A 16 16.72 28.59 12.84
C ILE A 16 15.93 27.98 11.67
N VAL A 17 14.71 27.54 11.95
CA VAL A 17 13.72 27.22 10.91
C VAL A 17 12.73 28.39 10.86
N ALA A 18 12.60 29.02 9.69
CA ALA A 18 11.66 30.14 9.47
C ALA A 18 11.83 31.37 10.38
N GLY A 19 13.06 31.69 10.83
CA GLY A 19 13.32 32.89 11.63
C GLY A 19 12.92 32.80 13.10
N VAL A 20 12.47 31.64 13.59
CA VAL A 20 12.12 31.41 15.00
C VAL A 20 13.22 30.58 15.66
N PRO A 21 13.81 31.03 16.78
CA PRO A 21 14.66 30.20 17.63
C PRO A 21 13.87 29.00 18.13
N LEU A 22 14.26 27.79 17.72
CA LEU A 22 13.71 26.56 18.29
C LEU A 22 14.52 26.21 19.54
N THR A 23 13.82 25.86 20.62
CA THR A 23 14.43 25.20 21.78
C THR A 23 14.90 23.80 21.38
N ASP A 24 15.88 23.22 22.09
CA ASP A 24 16.37 21.86 21.77
C ASP A 24 15.24 20.84 21.63
N VAL A 25 14.24 20.90 22.52
CA VAL A 25 13.05 20.02 22.50
C VAL A 25 12.29 20.15 21.16
N GLN A 26 12.14 21.36 20.64
CA GLN A 26 11.48 21.60 19.37
C GLN A 26 12.34 21.15 18.17
N VAL A 27 13.66 21.24 18.26
CA VAL A 27 14.59 20.72 17.24
C VAL A 27 14.48 19.20 17.14
N TRP A 28 14.44 18.49 18.28
CA TRP A 28 14.23 17.04 18.31
C TRP A 28 12.88 16.64 17.72
N GLU A 29 11.79 17.30 18.08
CA GLU A 29 10.45 17.01 17.53
C GLU A 29 10.33 17.26 16.01
N VAL A 30 11.01 18.29 15.50
CA VAL A 30 11.05 18.57 14.06
C VAL A 30 11.87 17.51 13.34
N LYS A 31 13.03 17.13 13.89
CA LYS A 31 13.90 16.09 13.33
C LYS A 31 13.19 14.73 13.26
N ASP A 32 12.47 14.34 14.32
CA ASP A 32 11.73 13.08 14.34
C ASP A 32 10.59 13.07 13.31
N ARG A 33 9.86 14.19 13.18
CA ARG A 33 8.81 14.33 12.15
C ARG A 33 9.36 14.26 10.73
N VAL A 34 10.49 14.92 10.45
CA VAL A 34 11.13 14.87 9.12
C VAL A 34 11.66 13.47 8.83
N THR A 35 12.28 12.81 9.82
CA THR A 35 12.80 11.44 9.68
C THR A 35 11.67 10.47 9.37
N MET A 36 10.58 10.51 10.14
CA MET A 36 9.39 9.70 9.89
C MET A 36 8.80 9.95 8.49
N GLN A 37 8.69 11.21 8.05
CA GLN A 37 8.19 11.54 6.71
C GLN A 37 9.09 11.00 5.61
N MET A 38 10.40 11.12 5.75
CA MET A 38 11.38 10.59 4.80
C MET A 38 11.32 9.06 4.71
N GLU A 39 11.19 8.38 5.85
CA GLU A 39 11.00 6.93 5.89
C GLU A 39 9.74 6.51 5.15
N VAL A 40 8.60 7.16 5.43
CA VAL A 40 7.33 6.86 4.74
C VAL A 40 7.45 7.06 3.24
N VAL A 41 8.08 8.14 2.77
CA VAL A 41 8.33 8.35 1.33
C VAL A 41 9.22 7.26 0.77
N ALA A 42 10.28 6.88 1.47
CA ALA A 42 11.22 5.87 1.02
C ALA A 42 10.54 4.51 0.88
N PHE A 43 9.80 4.05 1.89
CA PHE A 43 9.05 2.79 1.86
C PHE A 43 8.01 2.78 0.73
N HIS A 44 7.22 3.85 0.61
CA HIS A 44 6.22 3.98 -0.44
C HIS A 44 6.84 3.96 -1.84
N SER A 45 7.98 4.66 -2.01
CA SER A 45 8.71 4.70 -3.28
C SER A 45 9.27 3.35 -3.66
N VAL A 46 9.91 2.64 -2.72
CA VAL A 46 10.44 1.29 -2.93
C VAL A 46 9.31 0.32 -3.30
N GLY A 47 8.19 0.35 -2.57
CA GLY A 47 7.02 -0.46 -2.88
C GLY A 47 6.47 -0.18 -4.28
N CYS A 48 6.36 1.10 -4.66
CA CYS A 48 5.92 1.52 -5.98
C CYS A 48 6.86 1.05 -7.10
N THR A 49 8.17 1.20 -6.93
CA THR A 49 9.17 0.71 -7.91
C THR A 49 9.09 -0.80 -8.07
N LEU A 50 9.01 -1.56 -6.97
CA LEU A 50 8.90 -3.01 -7.03
C LEU A 50 7.60 -3.45 -7.71
N CYS A 51 6.44 -2.86 -7.35
CA CYS A 51 5.17 -3.14 -8.01
C CYS A 51 5.24 -2.92 -9.53
N THR A 52 5.80 -1.78 -9.93
CA THR A 52 5.92 -1.39 -11.33
C THR A 52 6.84 -2.34 -12.08
N PHE A 53 8.00 -2.67 -11.51
CA PHE A 53 8.94 -3.62 -12.09
C PHE A 53 8.31 -5.00 -12.27
N PHE A 54 7.67 -5.55 -11.24
CA PHE A 54 7.03 -6.86 -11.32
C PHE A 54 5.85 -6.89 -12.30
N TYR A 55 5.07 -5.82 -12.37
CA TYR A 55 3.98 -5.70 -13.33
C TYR A 55 4.49 -5.62 -14.77
N LEU A 56 5.54 -4.83 -15.04
CA LEU A 56 6.18 -4.77 -16.35
C LEU A 56 6.78 -6.11 -16.75
N ALA A 57 7.49 -6.78 -15.83
CA ALA A 57 8.03 -8.12 -16.07
C ALA A 57 6.91 -9.12 -16.40
N LEU A 58 5.80 -9.11 -15.64
CA LEU A 58 4.61 -9.89 -15.95
C LEU A 58 4.08 -9.53 -17.34
N PHE A 59 3.93 -8.25 -17.68
CA PHE A 59 3.36 -7.81 -18.95
C PHE A 59 4.23 -8.21 -20.15
N CYS A 60 5.55 -8.07 -20.03
CA CYS A 60 6.52 -8.42 -21.07
C CYS A 60 6.61 -9.94 -21.29
N TRP A 61 6.53 -10.75 -20.23
CA TRP A 61 6.64 -12.21 -20.33
C TRP A 61 5.28 -12.93 -20.41
N ALA A 62 4.17 -12.21 -20.23
CA ALA A 62 2.82 -12.75 -20.35
C ALA A 62 2.39 -12.92 -21.80
N THR A 63 1.76 -14.08 -22.05
CA THR A 63 1.00 -14.28 -23.30
C THR A 63 -0.09 -13.21 -23.46
N PRO A 64 -0.48 -12.85 -24.71
CA PRO A 64 -1.53 -11.85 -24.96
C PRO A 64 -2.83 -12.10 -24.20
N ARG A 65 -3.19 -13.38 -23.99
CA ARG A 65 -4.38 -13.78 -23.23
C ARG A 65 -4.28 -13.41 -21.74
N VAL A 66 -3.11 -13.53 -21.15
CA VAL A 66 -2.86 -13.16 -19.74
C VAL A 66 -2.89 -11.64 -19.59
N ARG A 67 -2.32 -10.89 -20.54
CA ARG A 67 -2.36 -9.42 -20.54
C ARG A 67 -3.77 -8.85 -20.58
N ARG A 68 -4.70 -9.54 -21.26
CA ARG A 68 -6.13 -9.17 -21.32
C ARG A 68 -6.97 -9.77 -20.18
N SER A 69 -6.35 -10.47 -19.24
CA SER A 69 -7.09 -11.06 -18.12
C SER A 69 -7.54 -9.99 -17.13
N LEU A 70 -8.66 -10.23 -16.45
CA LEU A 70 -9.15 -9.36 -15.38
C LEU A 70 -8.08 -9.13 -14.30
N ILE A 71 -7.25 -10.15 -14.00
CA ILE A 71 -6.15 -10.04 -13.04
C ILE A 71 -5.14 -9.00 -13.50
N ALA A 72 -4.67 -9.08 -14.75
CA ALA A 72 -3.69 -8.14 -15.28
C ALA A 72 -4.26 -6.71 -15.35
N ILE A 73 -5.52 -6.55 -15.75
CA ILE A 73 -6.19 -5.24 -15.80
C ILE A 73 -6.27 -4.61 -14.40
N LEU A 74 -6.76 -5.35 -13.40
CA LEU A 74 -6.87 -4.86 -12.03
C LEU A 74 -5.50 -4.49 -11.44
N LEU A 75 -4.47 -5.31 -11.68
CA LEU A 75 -3.10 -4.99 -11.25
C LEU A 75 -2.53 -3.78 -11.97
N GLY A 76 -2.81 -3.62 -13.26
CA GLY A 76 -2.38 -2.45 -14.02
C GLY A 76 -2.98 -1.16 -13.47
N ILE A 77 -4.29 -1.16 -13.17
CA ILE A 77 -4.96 -0.02 -12.54
C ILE A 77 -4.35 0.25 -11.15
N ALA A 78 -4.11 -0.79 -10.35
CA ALA A 78 -3.50 -0.64 -9.03
C ALA A 78 -2.08 -0.06 -9.10
N VAL A 79 -1.25 -0.50 -10.05
CA VAL A 79 0.10 0.03 -10.26
C VAL A 79 0.07 1.50 -10.66
N VAL A 80 -0.81 1.88 -11.60
CA VAL A 80 -0.96 3.28 -12.00
C VAL A 80 -1.43 4.14 -10.83
N ALA A 81 -2.43 3.68 -10.07
CA ALA A 81 -2.89 4.36 -8.87
C ALA A 81 -1.77 4.51 -7.83
N ASN A 82 -0.90 3.50 -7.68
CA ASN A 82 0.24 3.55 -6.77
C ASN A 82 1.30 4.56 -7.20
N ILE A 83 1.59 4.66 -8.51
CA ILE A 83 2.48 5.70 -9.07
C ILE A 83 1.91 7.10 -8.79
N VAL A 84 0.60 7.28 -8.98
CA VAL A 84 -0.08 8.55 -8.68
C VAL A 84 0.02 8.87 -7.18
N THR A 85 -0.22 7.91 -6.29
CA THR A 85 -0.08 8.10 -4.84
C THR A 85 1.34 8.51 -4.47
N ALA A 86 2.36 7.86 -5.02
CA ALA A 86 3.76 8.18 -4.76
C ALA A 86 4.13 9.61 -5.20
N ALA A 87 3.64 10.03 -6.37
CA ALA A 87 3.84 11.38 -6.89
C ALA A 87 3.15 12.44 -6.01
N LEU A 88 1.90 12.18 -5.60
CA LEU A 88 1.14 13.07 -4.72
C LEU A 88 1.77 13.15 -3.32
N LEU A 89 2.25 12.04 -2.77
CA LEU A 89 2.94 11.99 -1.47
C LEU A 89 4.24 12.78 -1.50
N SER A 90 5.04 12.63 -2.56
CA SER A 90 6.26 13.42 -2.78
C SER A 90 5.94 14.92 -2.86
N THR A 91 4.87 15.28 -3.57
CA THR A 91 4.38 16.66 -3.68
C THR A 91 3.92 17.20 -2.32
N ALA A 92 3.15 16.41 -1.56
CA ALA A 92 2.65 16.80 -0.25
C ALA A 92 3.77 17.03 0.77
N ASN A 93 4.82 16.19 0.72
CA ASN A 93 5.98 16.33 1.58
C ASN A 93 6.85 17.51 1.17
N TRP A 94 7.02 17.77 -0.13
CA TRP A 94 7.68 18.98 -0.60
C TRP A 94 6.98 20.26 -0.10
N ILE A 95 5.65 20.33 -0.21
CA ILE A 95 4.85 21.45 0.31
C ILE A 95 4.97 21.56 1.83
N THR A 96 5.07 20.43 2.55
CA THR A 96 5.17 20.42 4.02
C THR A 96 6.56 20.86 4.51
N LEU A 97 7.61 20.59 3.74
CA LEU A 97 8.99 21.01 4.04
C LEU A 97 9.32 22.42 3.52
N GLY A 98 8.53 22.95 2.58
CA GLY A 98 8.66 24.31 2.06
C GLY A 98 8.40 25.37 3.14
N ILE A 99 9.44 26.12 3.51
CA ILE A 99 9.46 27.08 4.63
C ILE A 99 8.55 28.32 4.43
N ASN A 100 7.88 28.48 3.28
CA ASN A 100 6.97 29.61 3.02
C ASN A 100 5.66 29.12 2.38
N SER A 101 4.85 28.40 3.15
CA SER A 101 3.54 27.98 2.65
C SER A 101 2.60 29.18 2.55
N SER A 102 2.24 29.57 1.33
CA SER A 102 1.24 30.62 1.09
C SER A 102 -0.13 30.23 1.72
N PRO A 103 -1.03 31.18 2.03
CA PRO A 103 -2.38 30.88 2.54
C PRO A 103 -3.16 29.91 1.64
N ARG A 104 -2.85 29.91 0.33
CA ARG A 104 -3.42 29.00 -0.65
C ARG A 104 -2.95 27.55 -0.45
N GLU A 105 -1.70 27.34 -0.03
CA GLU A 105 -1.14 26.01 0.26
C GLU A 105 -1.70 25.39 1.54
N LEU A 106 -2.02 26.22 2.56
CA LEU A 106 -2.70 25.75 3.77
C LEU A 106 -4.09 25.17 3.50
N THR A 107 -4.82 25.70 2.52
CA THR A 107 -6.14 25.17 2.11
C THR A 107 -6.04 23.96 1.18
N LEU A 108 -4.94 23.81 0.44
CA LEU A 108 -4.70 22.70 -0.49
C LEU A 108 -4.24 21.43 0.24
N LYS A 109 -3.46 21.59 1.31
CA LYS A 109 -2.86 20.50 2.10
C LYS A 109 -3.86 19.42 2.53
N PRO A 110 -5.00 19.73 3.19
CA PRO A 110 -5.97 18.69 3.58
C PRO A 110 -6.59 17.98 2.37
N LYS A 111 -6.91 18.70 1.28
CA LYS A 111 -7.48 18.09 0.08
C LYS A 111 -6.50 17.10 -0.58
N LEU A 112 -5.22 17.46 -0.61
CA LEU A 112 -4.15 16.62 -1.16
C LEU A 112 -3.97 15.35 -0.32
N TRP A 113 -3.93 15.47 1.00
CA TRP A 113 -3.86 14.30 1.89
C TRP A 113 -5.09 13.40 1.75
N THR A 114 -6.29 13.95 1.66
CA THR A 114 -7.51 13.17 1.39
C THR A 114 -7.41 12.37 0.09
N ALA A 115 -6.93 13.01 -0.99
CA ALA A 115 -6.74 12.33 -2.26
C ALA A 115 -5.71 11.18 -2.15
N ILE A 116 -4.58 11.42 -1.47
CA ILE A 116 -3.54 10.40 -1.23
C ILE A 116 -4.14 9.18 -0.51
N TYR A 117 -4.84 9.40 0.62
CA TYR A 117 -5.41 8.29 1.39
C TYR A 117 -6.50 7.54 0.63
N ALA A 118 -7.36 8.26 -0.12
CA ALA A 118 -8.39 7.63 -0.93
C ALA A 118 -7.77 6.74 -2.01
N ILE A 119 -6.79 7.25 -2.77
CA ILE A 119 -6.12 6.49 -3.84
C ILE A 119 -5.34 5.31 -3.26
N ALA A 120 -4.60 5.50 -2.16
CA ALA A 120 -3.88 4.42 -1.49
C ALA A 120 -4.81 3.28 -1.04
N ALA A 121 -5.97 3.60 -0.47
CA ALA A 121 -6.96 2.59 -0.10
C ALA A 121 -7.49 1.82 -1.32
N TRP A 122 -7.72 2.51 -2.45
CA TRP A 122 -8.12 1.88 -3.71
C TRP A 122 -7.07 0.93 -4.28
N VAL A 123 -5.78 1.29 -4.25
CA VAL A 123 -4.67 0.41 -4.66
C VAL A 123 -4.78 -0.93 -3.93
N ALA A 124 -4.94 -0.84 -2.62
CA ALA A 124 -5.01 -2.00 -1.76
C ALA A 124 -6.27 -2.86 -2.06
N ILE A 125 -7.44 -2.23 -2.23
CA ILE A 125 -8.70 -2.92 -2.61
C ILE A 125 -8.55 -3.63 -3.96
N LEU A 126 -7.99 -2.95 -4.97
CA LEU A 126 -7.81 -3.51 -6.31
C LEU A 126 -6.85 -4.71 -6.30
N CYS A 127 -5.73 -4.61 -5.58
CA CYS A 127 -4.80 -5.73 -5.42
C CYS A 127 -5.46 -6.92 -4.74
N ASN A 128 -6.21 -6.70 -3.67
CA ASN A 128 -6.94 -7.76 -2.96
C ASN A 128 -8.05 -8.38 -3.83
N ALA A 129 -8.76 -7.58 -4.62
CA ALA A 129 -9.83 -8.04 -5.51
C ALA A 129 -9.32 -9.08 -6.52
N THR A 130 -8.03 -9.05 -6.88
CA THR A 130 -7.43 -10.06 -7.76
C THR A 130 -7.32 -11.44 -7.13
N PHE A 131 -7.49 -11.60 -5.82
CA PHE A 131 -7.50 -12.91 -5.16
C PHE A 131 -8.64 -13.78 -5.67
N ILE A 132 -9.83 -13.21 -5.86
CA ILE A 132 -11.03 -13.93 -6.30
C ILE A 132 -10.80 -14.64 -7.65
N PRO A 133 -10.41 -13.95 -8.74
CA PRO A 133 -10.13 -14.62 -10.00
C PRO A 133 -8.93 -15.59 -9.90
N ARG A 134 -7.91 -15.30 -9.07
CA ARG A 134 -6.78 -16.23 -8.84
C ARG A 134 -7.22 -17.53 -8.17
N LEU A 135 -8.15 -17.45 -7.21
CA LEU A 135 -8.70 -18.62 -6.55
C LEU A 135 -9.49 -19.49 -7.53
N PHE A 136 -10.30 -18.88 -8.40
CA PHE A 136 -11.07 -19.60 -9.41
C PHE A 136 -10.22 -20.24 -10.51
N LEU A 137 -8.93 -19.89 -10.65
CA LEU A 137 -7.98 -20.67 -11.45
C LEU A 137 -7.78 -22.09 -10.90
N PHE A 138 -7.87 -22.27 -9.58
CA PHE A 138 -7.75 -23.57 -8.90
C PHE A 138 -9.10 -24.26 -8.62
N TYR A 139 -10.20 -23.51 -8.74
CA TYR A 139 -11.56 -23.98 -8.48
C TYR A 139 -12.47 -23.63 -9.67
N PRO A 140 -12.27 -24.27 -10.83
CA PRO A 140 -12.95 -23.91 -12.06
C PRO A 140 -14.47 -24.15 -11.96
N ARG A 141 -15.27 -23.28 -12.59
CA ARG A 141 -16.73 -23.39 -12.66
C ARG A 141 -17.22 -24.73 -13.23
N ALA A 142 -16.43 -25.35 -14.10
CA ALA A 142 -16.77 -26.63 -14.72
C ALA A 142 -16.99 -27.78 -13.72
N ASN A 143 -16.38 -27.71 -12.52
CA ASN A 143 -16.64 -28.67 -11.44
C ASN A 143 -17.46 -28.02 -10.32
N ARG A 144 -18.75 -28.37 -10.23
CA ARG A 144 -19.70 -27.79 -9.26
C ARG A 144 -19.27 -27.96 -7.79
N LYS A 145 -18.64 -29.10 -7.43
CA LYS A 145 -18.18 -29.35 -6.05
C LYS A 145 -16.98 -28.48 -5.69
N ASP A 146 -16.02 -28.36 -6.60
CA ASP A 146 -14.84 -27.53 -6.39
C ASP A 146 -15.17 -26.03 -6.45
N PHE A 147 -16.06 -25.62 -7.37
CA PHE A 147 -16.53 -24.25 -7.44
C PHE A 147 -17.23 -23.78 -6.16
N ARG A 148 -18.09 -24.61 -5.55
CA ARG A 148 -18.70 -24.31 -4.24
C ARG A 148 -17.66 -24.12 -3.13
N ARG A 149 -16.63 -24.97 -3.09
CA ARG A 149 -15.51 -24.81 -2.14
C ARG A 149 -14.73 -23.52 -2.38
N GLY A 150 -14.46 -23.20 -3.64
CA GLY A 150 -13.85 -21.93 -4.04
C GLY A 150 -14.67 -20.73 -3.57
N LEU A 151 -15.99 -20.75 -3.77
CA LEU A 151 -16.89 -19.69 -3.32
C LEU A 151 -16.83 -19.49 -1.80
N LEU A 152 -16.89 -20.58 -1.01
CA LEU A 152 -16.79 -20.49 0.45
C LEU A 152 -15.47 -19.84 0.91
N LEU A 153 -14.36 -20.14 0.23
CA LEU A 153 -13.05 -19.55 0.53
C LEU A 153 -12.93 -18.06 0.18
N THR A 154 -13.87 -17.51 -0.61
CA THR A 154 -13.92 -16.06 -0.91
C THR A 154 -14.65 -15.23 0.14
N ILE A 155 -15.46 -15.85 1.01
CA ILE A 155 -16.28 -15.14 2.00
C ILE A 155 -15.39 -14.36 2.98
N PHE A 156 -14.38 -15.02 3.57
CA PHE A 156 -13.47 -14.37 4.51
C PHE A 156 -12.68 -13.20 3.89
N PRO A 157 -12.07 -13.35 2.69
CA PRO A 157 -11.52 -12.23 1.91
C PRO A 157 -12.50 -11.06 1.68
N ALA A 158 -13.75 -11.36 1.34
CA ALA A 158 -14.77 -10.34 1.09
C ALA A 158 -15.12 -9.56 2.36
N ILE A 159 -15.21 -10.23 3.51
CA ILE A 159 -15.44 -9.58 4.81
C ILE A 159 -14.26 -8.65 5.16
N LEU A 160 -13.03 -9.08 4.94
CA LEU A 160 -11.83 -8.28 5.22
C LEU A 160 -11.67 -7.05 4.31
N LEU A 161 -12.35 -7.01 3.15
CA LEU A 161 -12.35 -5.84 2.27
C LEU A 161 -13.24 -4.71 2.78
N ILE A 162 -14.29 -5.02 3.55
CA ILE A 162 -15.27 -4.03 4.04
C ILE A 162 -14.60 -2.97 4.94
N PRO A 163 -13.79 -3.33 5.96
CA PRO A 163 -13.07 -2.35 6.78
C PRO A 163 -12.17 -1.41 5.99
N ARG A 164 -11.61 -1.84 4.85
CA ARG A 164 -10.78 -0.97 3.99
C ARG A 164 -11.60 0.05 3.22
N VAL A 165 -12.76 -0.34 2.71
CA VAL A 165 -13.70 0.61 2.08
C VAL A 165 -14.14 1.66 3.11
N ILE A 166 -14.42 1.20 4.34
CA ILE A 166 -14.77 2.08 5.46
C ILE A 166 -13.60 3.01 5.82
N GLN A 167 -12.37 2.50 5.92
CA GLN A 167 -11.16 3.31 6.16
C GLN A 167 -10.99 4.40 5.09
N SER A 168 -11.19 4.07 3.81
CA SER A 168 -11.12 5.06 2.72
C SER A 168 -12.14 6.19 2.93
N GLY A 169 -13.38 5.83 3.30
CA GLY A 169 -14.43 6.80 3.61
C GLY A 169 -14.15 7.65 4.86
N ILE A 170 -13.66 7.03 5.94
CA ILE A 170 -13.30 7.73 7.18
C ILE A 170 -12.10 8.65 6.96
N GLY A 171 -11.09 8.22 6.20
CA GLY A 171 -9.94 9.04 5.84
C GLY A 171 -10.35 10.31 5.10
N ALA A 172 -11.23 10.18 4.12
CA ALA A 172 -11.76 11.32 3.38
C ALA A 172 -12.57 12.28 4.25
N TRP A 173 -13.28 11.76 5.26
CA TRP A 173 -14.09 12.55 6.19
C TRP A 173 -13.28 13.22 7.31
N ALA A 174 -12.27 12.53 7.86
CA ALA A 174 -11.52 12.98 9.02
C ALA A 174 -10.55 14.14 8.70
N ILE A 175 -9.97 14.17 7.50
CA ILE A 175 -8.98 15.20 7.10
C ILE A 175 -9.63 16.58 6.91
N GLY A 176 -10.95 16.64 6.77
CA GLY A 176 -11.71 17.90 6.76
C GLY A 176 -12.06 18.46 8.14
N SER A 177 -11.59 17.87 9.26
CA SER A 177 -12.10 18.25 10.58
C SER A 177 -11.12 18.13 11.75
N SER A 178 -11.43 18.88 12.82
CA SER A 178 -10.69 19.15 14.06
C SER A 178 -9.73 18.05 14.57
N PRO A 179 -8.63 18.43 15.28
CA PRO A 179 -7.65 17.52 15.89
C PRO A 179 -8.24 16.42 16.80
N ARG A 180 -9.48 16.51 17.28
CA ARG A 180 -10.16 15.40 18.00
C ARG A 180 -10.43 14.17 17.13
N LYS A 181 -10.37 14.28 15.80
CA LYS A 181 -10.67 13.18 14.87
C LYS A 181 -9.43 12.43 14.37
N THR A 182 -8.24 12.87 14.75
CA THR A 182 -6.98 12.18 14.41
C THR A 182 -6.90 10.79 15.08
N ASP A 183 -7.41 10.64 16.30
CA ASP A 183 -7.45 9.35 17.00
C ASP A 183 -8.35 8.33 16.27
N ILE A 184 -9.50 8.78 15.75
CA ILE A 184 -10.40 7.96 14.92
C ILE A 184 -9.70 7.55 13.62
N LEU A 185 -8.99 8.49 12.98
CA LEU A 185 -8.22 8.22 11.76
C LEU A 185 -7.11 7.18 12.01
N ASN A 186 -6.35 7.34 13.09
CA ASN A 186 -5.28 6.41 13.47
C ASN A 186 -5.83 5.01 13.75
N LYS A 187 -6.96 4.91 14.46
CA LYS A 187 -7.66 3.63 14.70
C LYS A 187 -8.15 2.99 13.41
N ALA A 188 -8.73 3.78 12.50
CA ALA A 188 -9.18 3.30 11.19
C ALA A 188 -8.00 2.83 10.32
N GLN A 189 -6.86 3.54 10.37
CA GLN A 189 -5.63 3.13 9.70
C GLN A 189 -5.07 1.83 10.27
N ALA A 190 -4.97 1.71 11.60
CA ALA A 190 -4.50 0.49 12.26
C ALA A 190 -5.40 -0.72 11.94
N ALA A 191 -6.73 -0.54 11.96
CA ALA A 191 -7.67 -1.58 11.56
C ALA A 191 -7.49 -1.96 10.08
N GLY A 192 -7.32 -0.96 9.21
CA GLY A 192 -6.99 -1.14 7.80
C GLY A 192 -5.72 -1.97 7.57
N PHE A 193 -4.66 -1.66 8.30
CA PHE A 193 -3.40 -2.41 8.28
C PHE A 193 -3.58 -3.85 8.74
N PHE A 194 -4.29 -4.06 9.84
CA PHE A 194 -4.54 -5.41 10.33
C PHE A 194 -5.35 -6.23 9.31
N CYS A 195 -6.42 -5.67 8.75
CA CYS A 195 -7.23 -6.36 7.73
C CYS A 195 -6.42 -6.66 6.47
N THR A 196 -5.52 -5.75 6.09
CA THR A 196 -4.56 -5.97 5.01
C THR A 196 -3.70 -7.19 5.29
N PHE A 197 -3.01 -7.16 6.42
CA PHE A 197 -2.07 -8.22 6.81
C PHE A 197 -2.78 -9.57 6.92
N ALA A 198 -3.99 -9.60 7.51
CA ALA A 198 -4.80 -10.80 7.63
C ALA A 198 -5.22 -11.34 6.25
N PHE A 199 -5.63 -10.45 5.33
CA PHE A 199 -5.99 -10.82 3.96
C PHE A 199 -4.80 -11.40 3.22
N GLU A 200 -3.67 -10.71 3.26
CA GLU A 200 -2.43 -11.12 2.59
C GLU A 200 -1.97 -12.48 3.11
N SER A 201 -1.91 -12.65 4.43
CA SER A 201 -1.54 -13.91 5.09
C SER A 201 -2.48 -15.05 4.69
N TYR A 202 -3.79 -14.84 4.77
CA TYR A 202 -4.79 -15.83 4.37
C TYR A 202 -4.66 -16.23 2.89
N SER A 203 -4.53 -15.23 2.02
CA SER A 203 -4.41 -15.45 0.57
C SER A 203 -3.13 -16.22 0.23
N THR A 204 -2.03 -15.88 0.88
CA THR A 204 -0.73 -16.55 0.77
C THR A 204 -0.85 -18.01 1.14
N VAL A 205 -1.38 -18.31 2.34
CA VAL A 205 -1.49 -19.69 2.84
C VAL A 205 -2.32 -20.55 1.88
N ILE A 206 -3.46 -20.04 1.40
CA ILE A 206 -4.31 -20.78 0.47
C ILE A 206 -3.64 -21.00 -0.88
N LEU A 207 -3.05 -19.96 -1.47
CA LEU A 207 -2.39 -20.07 -2.76
C LEU A 207 -1.18 -21.01 -2.68
N CYS A 208 -0.35 -20.90 -1.63
CA CYS A 208 0.77 -21.80 -1.39
C CYS A 208 0.32 -23.24 -1.19
N TYR A 209 -0.72 -23.49 -0.40
CA TYR A 209 -1.27 -24.84 -0.21
C TYR A 209 -1.74 -25.43 -1.55
N LYS A 210 -2.43 -24.64 -2.38
CA LYS A 210 -2.90 -25.08 -3.69
C LYS A 210 -1.78 -25.32 -4.68
N LEU A 211 -0.83 -24.40 -4.77
CA LEU A 211 0.36 -24.56 -5.60
C LEU A 211 1.15 -25.80 -5.19
N ARG A 212 1.30 -26.07 -3.89
CA ARG A 212 1.96 -27.28 -3.39
C ARG A 212 1.19 -28.54 -3.80
N LYS A 213 -0.13 -28.58 -3.59
CA LYS A 213 -0.96 -29.75 -3.92
C LYS A 213 -0.94 -30.05 -5.43
N VAL A 214 -1.05 -29.01 -6.25
CA VAL A 214 -0.95 -29.11 -7.71
C VAL A 214 0.46 -29.55 -8.14
N GLY A 215 1.50 -28.96 -7.55
CA GLY A 215 2.90 -29.33 -7.81
C GLY A 215 3.22 -30.77 -7.41
N TRP A 216 2.63 -31.29 -6.33
CA TRP A 216 2.76 -32.70 -5.93
C TRP A 216 2.02 -33.65 -6.88
N ALA A 217 0.80 -33.29 -7.32
CA ALA A 217 0.09 -34.06 -8.34
C ALA A 217 0.87 -34.10 -9.67
N ARG A 218 1.58 -33.01 -9.99
CA ARG A 218 2.45 -32.88 -11.18
C ARG A 218 3.68 -33.79 -11.12
N ARG A 219 4.30 -34.01 -9.96
CA ARG A 219 5.43 -34.98 -9.86
C ARG A 219 5.01 -36.41 -10.19
N LYS A 220 3.72 -36.73 -10.08
CA LYS A 220 3.17 -38.07 -10.36
C LYS A 220 2.63 -38.25 -11.80
N LYS A 221 2.48 -37.18 -12.61
CA LYS A 221 1.96 -37.26 -13.99
C LYS A 221 2.83 -36.45 -14.96
N SER A 222 3.19 -37.07 -16.09
CA SER A 222 4.04 -36.56 -17.17
C SER A 222 3.79 -35.08 -17.56
N ARG A 223 4.88 -34.42 -18.01
CA ARG A 223 5.22 -32.98 -18.01
C ARG A 223 4.39 -32.04 -18.91
N ASN A 224 3.37 -32.50 -19.64
CA ASN A 224 2.82 -31.80 -20.82
C ASN A 224 1.47 -31.06 -20.62
N GLN A 225 1.27 -30.27 -19.55
CA GLN A 225 0.00 -29.53 -19.37
C GLN A 225 0.11 -28.00 -19.29
N PRO A 226 -0.93 -27.25 -19.73
CA PRO A 226 -1.02 -25.77 -19.70
C PRO A 226 -0.99 -25.14 -18.29
N LEU A 227 -0.82 -25.95 -17.24
CA LEU A 227 -0.74 -25.57 -15.84
C LEU A 227 0.47 -24.67 -15.51
N ASP A 228 1.57 -24.78 -16.25
CA ASP A 228 2.77 -23.94 -16.05
C ASP A 228 2.48 -22.45 -16.19
N LYS A 229 1.64 -22.10 -17.15
CA LYS A 229 1.25 -20.70 -17.39
C LYS A 229 0.42 -20.17 -16.22
N MET A 230 -0.47 -20.99 -15.64
CA MET A 230 -1.25 -20.63 -14.45
C MET A 230 -0.36 -20.45 -13.21
N VAL A 231 0.59 -21.36 -12.97
CA VAL A 231 1.49 -21.28 -11.82
C VAL A 231 2.36 -20.02 -11.88
N ASN A 232 2.88 -19.68 -13.05
CA ASN A 232 3.67 -18.46 -13.22
C ASN A 232 2.81 -17.20 -13.02
N VAL A 233 1.58 -17.17 -13.53
CA VAL A 233 0.65 -16.04 -13.26
C VAL A 233 0.39 -15.89 -11.77
N VAL A 234 0.12 -16.98 -11.04
CA VAL A 234 -0.11 -16.92 -9.58
C VAL A 234 1.14 -16.46 -8.83
N ARG A 235 2.34 -16.88 -9.25
CA ARG A 235 3.62 -16.43 -8.66
C ARG A 235 3.88 -14.94 -8.87
N TRP A 236 3.77 -14.44 -10.11
CA TRP A 236 4.02 -13.02 -10.39
C TRP A 236 2.99 -12.11 -9.71
N THR A 237 1.73 -12.51 -9.75
CA THR A 237 0.64 -11.75 -9.10
C THR A 237 0.78 -11.73 -7.58
N PHE A 238 1.38 -12.78 -6.99
CA PHE A 238 1.75 -12.81 -5.58
C PHE A 238 2.84 -11.78 -5.25
N PHE A 239 3.93 -11.73 -6.03
CA PHE A 239 4.99 -10.72 -5.81
C PHE A 239 4.48 -9.28 -5.98
N ILE A 240 3.61 -9.04 -6.97
CA ILE A 240 2.99 -7.72 -7.15
C ILE A 240 2.15 -7.35 -5.92
N GLN A 241 1.41 -8.30 -5.34
CA GLN A 241 0.58 -8.07 -4.17
C GLN A 241 1.41 -7.78 -2.90
N VAL A 242 2.49 -8.52 -2.67
CA VAL A 242 3.43 -8.24 -1.57
C VAL A 242 4.10 -6.87 -1.74
N ALA A 243 4.51 -6.52 -2.96
CA ALA A 243 5.05 -5.19 -3.22
C ALA A 243 3.98 -4.09 -3.02
N SER A 244 2.71 -4.37 -3.36
CA SER A 244 1.61 -3.42 -3.14
C SER A 244 1.28 -3.25 -1.67
N PHE A 245 1.49 -4.29 -0.86
CA PHE A 245 1.41 -4.15 0.59
C PHE A 245 2.41 -3.13 1.10
N LEU A 246 3.69 -3.28 0.71
CA LEU A 246 4.77 -2.35 1.08
C LEU A 246 4.51 -0.92 0.62
N ALA A 247 3.84 -0.74 -0.51
CA ALA A 247 3.45 0.58 -0.99
C ALA A 247 2.20 1.12 -0.30
N SER A 248 1.33 0.27 0.25
CA SER A 248 0.13 0.72 0.97
C SER A 248 0.37 0.95 2.47
N SER A 249 1.56 0.58 2.96
CA SER A 249 2.07 0.79 4.32
C SER A 249 2.91 2.03 4.45
#